data_AF-A0A0A8E3D6-F1
#
_entry.id   AF-A0A0A8E3D6-F1
#
_cell.length_a   1.000
_cell.length_b   1.000
_cell.length_c   1.000
_cell.angle_alpha   90.00
_cell.angle_beta   90.00
_cell.angle_gamma   90.00
#
_symmetry.space_group_name_H-M   'P 1'
#
loop_
_entity.id
_entity.type
_entity.pdbx_description
1 polymer ?
#
loop_
_entity_poly.entity_id
_entity_poly.type
_entity_poly.pdbx_seq_one_letter_code
_entity_poly.pdbx_strand_id
1 'polypeptide(L)'
;MLYDSGSADEALEEAKQKINKEFYGNPNYGCPRASIKDAKKVVSDFKKLPVTDEHIIDLMLCYIDELLGFIRRYGIGYDTNYPDSCSSMFESAVKLIQKNQLYHSYENVLKKLLRKADDSYVEDIEFIYDEYFGGKRL
;
A
#
# COMPACT_ATOMS: atom_id res chain seq x y z
N MET A 1 -18.48 -23.77 -7.11
CA MET A 1 -18.56 -23.25 -5.73
C MET A 1 -18.32 -21.75 -5.85
N LEU A 2 -19.40 -20.96 -5.89
CA LEU A 2 -19.34 -19.50 -6.00
C LEU A 2 -18.94 -18.99 -4.62
N TYR A 3 -17.64 -18.71 -4.43
CA TYR A 3 -17.24 -17.95 -3.24
C TYR A 3 -17.86 -16.56 -3.36
N ASP A 4 -18.46 -16.13 -2.26
CA ASP A 4 -19.18 -14.87 -2.09
C ASP A 4 -18.22 -13.69 -2.33
N SER A 5 -18.13 -13.24 -3.59
CA SER A 5 -17.30 -12.10 -3.98
C SER A 5 -17.70 -10.82 -3.23
N GLY A 6 -18.97 -10.72 -2.80
CA GLY A 6 -19.45 -9.62 -1.97
C GLY A 6 -18.75 -9.54 -0.61
N SER A 7 -18.50 -10.69 0.03
CA SER A 7 -17.83 -10.72 1.34
C SER A 7 -16.35 -10.31 1.28
N ALA A 8 -15.65 -10.63 0.19
CA ALA A 8 -14.23 -10.29 0.02
C ALA A 8 -14.03 -8.80 -0.28
N ASP A 9 -14.86 -8.23 -1.15
CA ASP A 9 -14.86 -6.80 -1.48
C ASP A 9 -15.23 -5.95 -0.26
N GLU A 10 -16.24 -6.36 0.51
CA GLU A 10 -16.61 -5.69 1.77
C GLU A 10 -15.46 -5.73 2.80
N ALA A 11 -14.83 -6.89 2.97
CA ALA A 11 -13.69 -7.04 3.86
C ALA A 11 -12.49 -6.16 3.42
N LEU A 12 -12.28 -6.02 2.10
CA LEU A 12 -11.25 -5.16 1.54
C LEU A 12 -11.51 -3.69 1.88
N GLU A 13 -12.73 -3.22 1.67
CA GLU A 13 -13.09 -1.83 1.97
C GLU A 13 -13.00 -1.52 3.47
N GLU A 14 -13.42 -2.44 4.33
CA GLU A 14 -13.19 -2.31 5.77
C GLU A 14 -11.70 -2.25 6.13
N ALA A 15 -10.87 -3.06 5.49
CA ALA A 15 -9.43 -3.09 5.73
C ALA A 15 -8.77 -1.76 5.28
N LYS A 16 -9.16 -1.22 4.13
CA LYS A 16 -8.71 0.10 3.65
C LYS A 16 -9.09 1.21 4.64
N GLN A 17 -10.33 1.19 5.17
CA GLN A 17 -10.76 2.15 6.19
C GLN A 17 -9.97 2.02 7.50
N LYS A 18 -9.64 0.79 7.92
CA LYS A 18 -8.79 0.57 9.10
C LYS A 18 -7.40 1.17 8.89
N ILE A 19 -6.77 0.93 7.74
CA ILE A 19 -5.48 1.54 7.38
C ILE A 19 -5.55 3.06 7.42
N ASN A 20 -6.57 3.67 6.80
CA ASN A 20 -6.74 5.12 6.84
C ASN A 20 -6.85 5.65 8.29
N LYS A 21 -7.62 4.96 9.15
CA LYS A 21 -7.73 5.32 10.58
C LYS A 21 -6.42 5.22 11.33
N GLU A 22 -5.57 4.23 11.04
CA GLU A 22 -4.24 4.12 11.65
C GLU A 22 -3.32 5.29 11.27
N PHE A 23 -3.54 5.92 10.12
CA PHE A 23 -2.76 7.09 9.67
C PHE A 23 -3.35 8.43 10.09
N TYR A 24 -4.68 8.58 10.17
CA TYR A 24 -5.34 9.89 10.36
C TYR A 24 -6.33 9.95 11.54
N GLY A 25 -6.69 8.81 12.12
CA GLY A 25 -7.86 8.66 12.98
C GLY A 25 -7.67 8.97 14.47
N ASN A 26 -6.58 9.60 14.89
CA ASN A 26 -6.37 9.92 16.31
C ASN A 26 -6.58 11.42 16.64
N PRO A 27 -7.81 11.85 16.92
CA PRO A 27 -8.11 13.24 17.27
C PRO A 27 -7.62 13.64 18.67
N ASN A 28 -7.28 12.68 19.54
CA ASN A 28 -7.01 12.93 20.96
C ASN A 28 -5.63 13.54 21.25
N TYR A 29 -4.71 13.54 20.27
CA TYR A 29 -3.33 14.01 20.49
C TYR A 29 -2.98 15.30 19.74
N GLY A 30 -3.94 15.98 19.11
CA GLY A 30 -3.66 17.20 18.33
C GLY A 30 -2.76 16.99 17.10
N CYS A 31 -2.28 15.77 16.89
CA CYS A 31 -1.50 15.32 15.74
C CYS A 31 -1.83 13.85 15.45
N PRO A 32 -1.98 13.47 14.17
CA PRO A 32 -2.15 12.07 13.79
C PRO A 32 -0.86 11.30 14.08
N ARG A 33 -0.97 10.19 14.82
CA ARG A 33 0.15 9.26 15.03
C ARG A 33 -0.03 8.09 14.08
N ALA A 34 0.62 8.16 12.93
CA ALA A 34 0.70 7.06 11.99
C ALA A 34 1.33 5.82 12.63
N SER A 35 0.54 4.77 12.86
CA SER A 35 1.04 3.48 13.36
C SER A 35 1.34 2.54 12.19
N ILE A 36 2.61 2.49 11.75
CA ILE A 36 3.07 1.51 10.75
C ILE A 36 2.73 0.09 11.20
N LYS A 37 2.94 -0.19 12.49
CA LYS A 37 2.77 -1.53 13.07
C LYS A 37 1.33 -2.00 12.93
N ASP A 38 0.36 -1.15 13.30
CA ASP A 38 -1.04 -1.52 13.29
C ASP A 38 -1.58 -1.58 11.85
N ALA A 39 -1.17 -0.64 10.99
CA ALA A 39 -1.51 -0.68 9.57
C ALA A 39 -0.94 -1.94 8.86
N LYS A 40 0.30 -2.35 9.17
CA LYS A 40 0.88 -3.63 8.68
C LYS A 40 0.14 -4.85 9.22
N LYS A 41 -0.36 -4.78 10.46
CA LYS A 41 -1.15 -5.84 11.07
C LYS A 41 -2.47 -6.02 10.32
N VAL A 42 -3.14 -4.94 9.91
CA VAL A 42 -4.34 -5.01 9.07
C VAL A 42 -4.08 -5.80 7.79
N VAL A 43 -2.99 -5.47 7.06
CA VAL A 43 -2.59 -6.21 5.85
C VAL A 43 -2.31 -7.69 6.16
N SER A 44 -1.59 -7.96 7.23
CA SER A 44 -1.21 -9.33 7.62
C SER A 44 -2.39 -10.19 8.03
N ASP A 45 -3.39 -9.62 8.69
CA ASP A 45 -4.62 -10.32 9.06
C ASP A 45 -5.55 -10.51 7.86
N PHE A 46 -5.64 -9.51 6.98
CA PHE A 46 -6.43 -9.62 5.74
C PHE A 46 -5.96 -10.77 4.85
N LYS A 47 -4.63 -10.96 4.73
CA LYS A 47 -4.03 -12.09 3.99
C LYS A 47 -4.44 -13.49 4.48
N LYS A 48 -5.02 -13.60 5.68
CA LYS A 48 -5.49 -14.88 6.25
C LYS A 48 -6.94 -15.21 5.87
N LEU A 49 -7.65 -14.25 5.30
CA LEU A 49 -9.03 -14.42 4.84
C LEU A 49 -9.06 -15.18 3.50
N PRO A 50 -10.20 -15.78 3.11
CA PRO A 50 -10.36 -16.41 1.81
C PRO A 50 -10.52 -15.34 0.69
N VAL A 51 -9.46 -14.59 0.43
CA VAL A 51 -9.39 -13.50 -0.56
C VAL A 51 -8.42 -13.84 -1.69
N THR A 52 -8.51 -13.14 -2.83
CA THR A 52 -7.59 -13.34 -3.96
C THR A 52 -6.31 -12.51 -3.82
N ASP A 53 -5.29 -12.84 -4.61
CA ASP A 53 -4.05 -12.07 -4.66
C ASP A 53 -4.30 -10.61 -5.09
N GLU A 54 -5.27 -10.35 -5.97
CA GLU A 54 -5.70 -8.99 -6.36
C GLU A 54 -6.20 -8.18 -5.18
N HIS A 55 -7.08 -8.74 -4.34
CA HIS A 55 -7.54 -8.06 -3.12
C HIS A 55 -6.36 -7.71 -2.19
N ILE A 56 -5.39 -8.62 -2.08
CA ILE A 56 -4.19 -8.40 -1.28
C ILE A 56 -3.33 -7.29 -1.88
N ILE A 57 -3.12 -7.29 -3.20
CA ILE A 57 -2.39 -6.23 -3.92
C ILE A 57 -3.08 -4.89 -3.68
N ASP A 58 -4.40 -4.80 -3.87
CA ASP A 58 -5.17 -3.57 -3.67
C ASP A 58 -5.00 -3.00 -2.26
N LEU A 59 -5.05 -3.86 -1.24
CA LEU A 59 -4.85 -3.41 0.13
C LEU A 59 -3.40 -2.93 0.39
N MET A 60 -2.41 -3.60 -0.19
CA MET A 60 -1.00 -3.21 -0.08
C MET A 60 -0.72 -1.89 -0.81
N LEU A 61 -1.31 -1.67 -1.99
CA LEU A 61 -1.21 -0.41 -2.72
C LEU A 61 -1.94 0.72 -1.99
N CYS A 62 -3.08 0.44 -1.33
CA CYS A 62 -3.76 1.40 -0.46
C CYS A 62 -2.90 1.79 0.75
N TYR A 63 -2.27 0.83 1.42
CA TYR A 63 -1.31 1.10 2.50
C TYR A 63 -0.23 2.09 2.05
N ILE A 64 0.35 1.87 0.87
CA ILE A 64 1.39 2.71 0.29
C ILE A 64 0.86 4.11 -0.03
N ASP A 65 -0.29 4.20 -0.72
CA ASP A 65 -0.91 5.49 -1.06
C ASP A 65 -1.17 6.33 0.20
N GLU A 66 -1.71 5.71 1.26
CA GLU A 66 -2.00 6.41 2.51
C GLU A 66 -0.72 6.85 3.24
N LEU A 67 0.30 5.99 3.30
CA LEU A 67 1.57 6.31 3.94
C LEU A 67 2.31 7.44 3.21
N LEU A 68 2.37 7.40 1.88
CA LEU A 68 2.95 8.50 1.09
C LEU A 68 2.19 9.81 1.31
N GLY A 69 0.85 9.74 1.34
CA GLY A 69 0.01 10.91 1.66
C GLY A 69 0.31 11.49 3.04
N PHE A 70 0.53 10.62 4.03
CA PHE A 70 0.91 11.01 5.38
C PHE A 70 2.28 11.69 5.41
N ILE A 71 3.31 11.07 4.81
CA ILE A 71 4.68 11.61 4.74
C ILE A 71 4.67 12.97 4.05
N ARG A 72 4.00 13.10 2.91
CA ARG A 72 3.87 14.38 2.20
C ARG A 72 3.28 15.49 3.07
N ARG A 73 2.28 15.15 3.90
CA ARG A 73 1.53 16.13 4.69
C ARG A 73 2.20 16.49 6.02
N TYR A 74 2.81 15.51 6.68
CA TYR A 74 3.28 15.64 8.06
C TYR A 74 4.79 15.40 8.20
N GLY A 75 5.47 15.00 7.13
CA GLY A 75 6.87 14.61 7.12
C GLY A 75 7.12 13.28 7.83
N ILE A 76 8.40 12.94 7.97
CA ILE A 76 8.87 11.70 8.61
C ILE A 76 9.19 11.85 10.10
N GLY A 77 8.97 13.02 10.70
CA GLY A 77 9.42 13.33 12.06
C GLY A 77 8.80 12.46 13.17
N TYR A 78 7.72 11.74 12.88
CA TYR A 78 7.04 10.86 13.83
C TYR A 78 7.62 9.43 13.85
N ASP A 79 8.14 8.96 12.72
CA ASP A 79 8.78 7.66 12.58
C ASP A 79 9.69 7.67 11.34
N THR A 80 11.00 7.56 11.56
CA THR A 80 11.97 7.54 10.45
C THR A 80 11.89 6.27 9.61
N ASN A 81 11.16 5.24 10.06
CA ASN A 81 10.98 3.99 9.32
C ASN A 81 9.87 4.08 8.25
N TYR A 82 9.19 5.23 8.09
CA TYR A 82 8.15 5.37 7.07
C TYR A 82 8.64 5.03 5.64
N PRO A 83 9.79 5.53 5.16
CA PRO A 83 10.30 5.18 3.82
C PRO A 83 10.54 3.67 3.66
N ASP A 84 11.34 3.05 4.54
CA ASP A 84 11.62 1.61 4.49
C ASP A 84 10.36 0.74 4.52
N SER A 85 9.38 1.17 5.32
CA SER A 85 8.09 0.51 5.42
C SER A 85 7.27 0.62 4.14
N CYS A 86 7.36 1.76 3.44
CA CYS A 86 6.76 2.00 2.14
C CYS A 86 7.43 1.12 1.07
N SER A 87 8.76 1.18 0.98
CA SER A 87 9.57 0.44 0.00
C SER A 87 9.36 -1.07 0.10
N SER A 88 9.43 -1.63 1.31
CA SER A 88 9.23 -3.07 1.54
C SER A 88 7.81 -3.56 1.20
N MET A 89 6.78 -2.76 1.49
CA MET A 89 5.40 -3.08 1.11
C MET A 89 5.23 -3.02 -0.42
N PHE A 90 5.82 -2.02 -1.07
CA PHE A 90 5.78 -1.86 -2.51
C PHE A 90 6.48 -3.03 -3.22
N GLU A 91 7.67 -3.40 -2.79
CA GLU A 91 8.41 -4.55 -3.31
C GLU A 91 7.57 -5.84 -3.21
N SER A 92 6.91 -6.04 -2.07
CA SER A 92 6.04 -7.19 -1.86
C SER A 92 4.82 -7.17 -2.80
N ALA A 93 4.25 -6.00 -3.10
CA ALA A 93 3.13 -5.85 -4.01
C ALA A 93 3.56 -6.10 -5.47
N VAL A 94 4.68 -5.52 -5.92
CA VAL A 94 5.16 -5.70 -7.30
C VAL A 94 5.61 -7.14 -7.57
N LYS A 95 6.17 -7.84 -6.59
CA LYS A 95 6.43 -9.29 -6.65
C LYS A 95 5.16 -10.08 -6.94
N LEU A 96 4.06 -9.76 -6.25
CA LEU A 96 2.77 -10.45 -6.41
C LEU A 96 2.13 -10.12 -7.77
N ILE A 97 2.20 -8.84 -8.19
CA ILE A 97 1.76 -8.39 -9.53
C ILE A 97 2.54 -9.12 -10.63
N GLN A 98 3.86 -9.20 -10.52
CA GLN A 98 4.72 -9.87 -11.51
C GLN A 98 4.42 -11.37 -11.57
N LYS A 99 4.35 -12.04 -10.41
CA LYS A 99 4.03 -13.47 -10.28
C LYS A 99 2.72 -13.83 -10.97
N ASN A 100 1.69 -12.98 -10.81
CA ASN A 100 0.36 -13.22 -11.37
C ASN A 100 0.14 -12.57 -12.75
N GLN A 101 1.18 -11.97 -13.35
CA GLN A 101 1.14 -11.33 -14.68
C GLN A 101 0.12 -10.16 -14.78
N LEU A 102 -0.13 -9.47 -13.67
CA LEU A 102 -1.16 -8.43 -13.55
C LEU A 102 -0.66 -7.01 -13.90
N TYR A 103 0.54 -6.87 -14.48
CA TYR A 103 1.17 -5.56 -14.70
C TYR A 103 0.24 -4.56 -15.42
N HIS A 104 -0.37 -4.97 -16.53
CA HIS A 104 -1.25 -4.08 -17.31
C HIS A 104 -2.48 -3.62 -16.51
N SER A 105 -2.99 -4.44 -15.58
CA SER A 105 -4.11 -4.09 -14.72
C SER A 105 -3.72 -3.02 -13.68
N TYR A 106 -2.46 -3.01 -13.25
CA TYR A 106 -1.97 -2.13 -12.18
C TYR A 106 -1.07 -0.99 -12.66
N GLU A 107 -0.71 -0.94 -13.94
CA GLU A 107 0.27 0.00 -14.49
C GLU A 107 -0.05 1.45 -14.11
N ASN A 108 -1.30 1.86 -14.29
CA ASN A 108 -1.74 3.22 -13.97
C ASN A 108 -1.65 3.52 -12.47
N VAL A 109 -1.98 2.55 -11.62
CA VAL A 109 -1.90 2.69 -10.16
C VAL A 109 -0.44 2.80 -9.73
N LEU A 110 0.44 1.95 -10.26
CA LEU A 110 1.87 1.99 -9.97
C LEU A 110 2.49 3.32 -10.42
N LYS A 111 2.16 3.81 -11.62
CA LYS A 111 2.62 5.12 -12.13
C LYS A 111 2.12 6.29 -11.26
N LYS A 112 0.90 6.22 -10.71
CA LYS A 112 0.40 7.20 -9.75
C LYS A 112 1.21 7.18 -8.46
N LEU A 113 1.51 5.98 -7.93
CA LEU A 113 2.30 5.84 -6.71
C LEU A 113 3.74 6.34 -6.89
N LEU A 114 4.37 6.09 -8.05
CA LEU A 114 5.71 6.62 -8.37
C LEU A 114 5.75 8.16 -8.26
N ARG A 115 4.80 8.84 -8.91
CA ARG A 115 4.70 10.31 -8.81
C ARG A 115 4.48 10.79 -7.38
N LYS A 116 3.67 10.06 -6.62
CA LYS A 116 3.40 10.41 -5.22
C LYS A 116 4.62 10.15 -4.33
N ALA A 117 5.41 9.13 -4.62
CA ALA A 117 6.63 8.81 -3.89
C ALA A 117 7.67 9.92 -4.08
N ASP A 118 7.85 10.40 -5.31
CA ASP A 118 8.67 11.57 -5.63
C ASP A 118 8.20 12.83 -4.86
N ASP A 119 6.90 13.14 -4.92
CA ASP A 119 6.29 14.25 -4.14
C ASP A 119 6.46 14.10 -2.61
N SER A 120 6.76 12.90 -2.12
CA SER A 120 6.92 12.56 -0.70
C SER A 120 8.38 12.30 -0.31
N TYR A 121 9.33 12.47 -1.24
CA TYR A 121 10.76 12.20 -1.05
C TYR A 121 11.07 10.75 -0.60
N VAL A 122 10.32 9.76 -1.12
CA VAL A 122 10.58 8.33 -0.89
C VAL A 122 11.22 7.74 -2.15
N GLU A 123 12.54 7.59 -2.13
CA GLU A 123 13.34 7.36 -3.35
C GLU A 123 13.33 5.89 -3.86
N ASP A 124 13.30 4.89 -2.97
CA ASP A 124 13.50 3.49 -3.40
C ASP A 124 12.37 2.92 -4.28
N ILE A 125 11.18 3.54 -4.26
CA ILE A 125 10.00 3.04 -4.99
C ILE A 125 10.25 3.00 -6.50
N GLU A 126 10.96 4.00 -7.05
CA GLU A 126 11.30 4.04 -8.47
C GLU A 126 12.28 2.94 -8.85
N PHE A 127 13.33 2.75 -8.04
CA PHE A 127 14.31 1.69 -8.25
C PHE A 127 13.65 0.30 -8.24
N ILE A 128 12.79 0.03 -7.26
CA ILE A 128 12.04 -1.22 -7.18
C ILE A 128 11.13 -1.38 -8.39
N TYR A 129 10.44 -0.33 -8.85
CA TYR A 129 9.59 -0.44 -10.03
C TYR A 129 10.40 -0.82 -11.29
N ASP A 130 11.53 -0.16 -11.50
CA ASP A 130 12.39 -0.39 -12.66
C ASP A 130 13.05 -1.78 -12.62
N GLU A 131 13.40 -2.31 -11.45
CA GLU A 131 13.92 -3.67 -11.30
C GLU A 131 12.91 -4.73 -11.79
N TYR A 132 11.62 -4.56 -11.48
CA TYR A 132 10.59 -5.55 -11.82
C TYR A 132 9.97 -5.33 -13.20
N PHE A 133 9.88 -4.08 -13.64
CA PHE A 133 9.09 -3.68 -14.81
C PHE A 133 9.80 -2.73 -15.78
N GLY A 134 11.05 -2.32 -15.53
CA GLY A 134 11.77 -1.37 -16.38
C GLY A 134 11.93 -1.82 -17.84
N GLY A 135 12.03 -3.13 -18.08
CA GLY A 135 12.03 -3.71 -19.42
C GLY A 135 10.65 -3.80 -20.10
N LYS A 136 9.57 -3.39 -19.41
CA LYS A 136 8.18 -3.38 -19.91
C LYS A 136 7.67 -1.97 -20.24
N ARG A 137 8.54 -0.95 -20.19
CA ARG A 137 8.28 0.37 -20.81
C ARG A 137 8.16 0.16 -22.33
N LEU A 138 6.95 -0.15 -22.81
CA LEU A 138 6.57 -0.12 -24.23
C LEU A 138 6.10 1.28 -24.61
#